data_AF-A0A077XXH3-F1
#
_entry.id   AF-A0A077XXH3-F1
#
_cell.length_a   1.000
_cell.length_b   1.000
_cell.length_c   1.000
_cell.angle_alpha   90.00
_cell.angle_beta   90.00
_cell.angle_gamma   90.00
#
_symmetry.space_group_name_H-M   'P 1'
#
loop_
_entity.id
_entity.type
_entity.pdbx_description
1 polymer ?
#
loop_
_entity_poly.entity_id
_entity_poly.type
_entity_poly.pdbx_seq_one_letter_code
_entity_poly.pdbx_strand_id
1 'polypeptide(L)'
;MIVFRGLNAVDDKLSPLKRELYALPTVSHVSIGDYLPVPIDGAKRNGNAFWLDGKREQDLATQGQFWRIDEEYLDTYGIKLIEGRNFNPEMASDSMGIIVNKQMIAELGIKNPIGSKITNGETWTIVGVVDDFIFESLKR
;
A
#
# COMPACT_ATOMS: atom_id res chain seq x y z
N MET A 1 15.52 8.59 9.73
CA MET A 1 14.90 8.06 8.49
C MET A 1 15.59 8.68 7.29
N ILE A 2 16.12 7.86 6.39
CA ILE A 2 16.73 8.30 5.13
C ILE A 2 15.78 7.88 4.01
N VAL A 3 15.51 8.78 3.06
CA VAL A 3 14.60 8.52 1.93
C VAL A 3 15.35 8.74 0.64
N PHE A 4 15.44 7.69 -0.18
CA PHE A 4 15.95 7.77 -1.55
C PHE A 4 14.77 7.98 -2.51
N ARG A 5 14.86 8.96 -3.42
CA ARG A 5 13.81 9.30 -4.40
C ARG A 5 14.34 9.17 -5.82
N GLY A 6 13.44 8.92 -6.78
CA GLY A 6 13.78 8.90 -8.20
C GLY A 6 14.49 7.63 -8.67
N LEU A 7 14.22 6.50 -8.02
CA LEU A 7 14.91 5.22 -8.28
C LEU A 7 14.36 4.45 -9.50
N ASN A 8 13.46 5.05 -10.28
CA ASN A 8 12.84 4.41 -11.45
C ASN A 8 13.87 3.94 -12.50
N ALA A 9 15.04 4.57 -12.57
CA ALA A 9 16.10 4.22 -13.51
C ALA A 9 16.96 3.02 -13.07
N VAL A 10 16.74 2.48 -11.87
CA VAL A 10 17.57 1.43 -11.25
C VAL A 10 16.73 0.32 -10.64
N ASP A 11 15.57 0.04 -11.23
CA ASP A 11 14.59 -0.95 -10.74
C ASP A 11 15.22 -2.34 -10.53
N ASP A 12 16.07 -2.78 -11.47
CA ASP A 12 16.83 -4.04 -11.42
C ASP A 12 17.87 -4.10 -10.28
N LYS A 13 18.23 -2.94 -9.72
CA LYS A 13 19.22 -2.80 -8.64
C LYS A 13 18.59 -2.57 -7.27
N LEU A 14 17.26 -2.41 -7.19
CA LEU A 14 16.59 -2.15 -5.92
C LEU A 14 16.74 -3.31 -4.94
N SER A 15 16.56 -4.56 -5.38
CA SER A 15 16.70 -5.72 -4.49
C SER A 15 18.14 -5.92 -3.99
N PRO A 16 19.19 -5.85 -4.82
CA PRO A 16 20.57 -5.82 -4.35
C PRO A 16 20.85 -4.67 -3.37
N LEU A 17 20.37 -3.46 -3.66
CA LEU A 17 20.55 -2.29 -2.79
C LEU A 17 19.87 -2.48 -1.42
N LYS A 18 18.63 -2.99 -1.40
CA LYS A 18 17.91 -3.31 -0.16
C LYS A 18 18.72 -4.28 0.70
N ARG A 19 19.31 -5.32 0.09
CA ARG A 19 20.17 -6.29 0.79
C ARG A 19 21.45 -5.67 1.34
N GLU A 20 22.10 -4.80 0.59
CA GLU A 20 23.31 -4.11 1.06
C GLU A 20 23.02 -3.17 2.23
N LEU A 21 21.89 -2.45 2.18
CA LEU A 21 21.48 -1.57 3.28
C LEU A 21 21.17 -2.37 4.55
N TYR A 22 20.51 -3.54 4.43
CA TYR A 22 20.27 -4.43 5.57
C TYR A 22 21.54 -5.04 6.17
N ALA A 23 22.64 -5.14 5.41
CA ALA A 23 23.90 -5.64 5.93
C ALA A 23 24.61 -4.64 6.88
N LEU A 24 24.16 -3.38 6.91
CA LEU A 24 24.71 -2.36 7.80
C LEU A 24 24.13 -2.50 9.23
N PRO A 25 24.96 -2.65 10.27
CA PRO A 25 24.46 -2.87 11.64
C PRO A 25 23.59 -1.74 12.20
N THR A 26 23.71 -0.54 11.63
CA THR A 26 22.94 0.65 12.04
C THR A 26 21.56 0.74 11.39
N VAL A 27 21.26 -0.12 10.42
CA VAL A 27 20.01 -0.12 9.68
C VAL A 27 19.09 -1.17 10.28
N SER A 28 17.96 -0.72 10.84
CA SER A 28 16.97 -1.62 11.44
C SER A 28 15.87 -2.05 10.46
N HIS A 29 15.44 -1.15 9.56
CA HIS A 29 14.40 -1.43 8.57
C HIS A 29 14.76 -0.79 7.22
N VAL A 30 14.40 -1.47 6.13
CA VAL A 30 14.49 -0.98 4.76
C VAL A 30 13.25 -1.44 4.01
N SER A 31 12.55 -0.50 3.40
CA SER A 31 11.39 -0.77 2.55
C SER A 31 11.44 0.04 1.26
N ILE A 32 10.86 -0.54 0.21
CA ILE A 32 10.63 0.04 -1.10
C ILE A 32 9.12 0.29 -1.25
N GLY A 33 8.76 1.47 -1.75
CA GLY A 33 7.39 1.76 -2.14
C GLY A 33 7.27 3.02 -2.99
N ASP A 34 6.19 3.13 -3.75
CA ASP A 34 5.94 4.24 -4.68
C ASP A 34 5.76 5.58 -3.96
N TYR A 35 5.20 5.54 -2.75
CA TYR A 35 4.80 6.70 -1.97
C TYR A 35 5.08 6.48 -0.49
N LEU A 36 5.02 7.55 0.30
CA LEU A 36 5.36 7.55 1.72
C LEU A 36 4.13 7.78 2.59
N PRO A 37 3.98 7.05 3.72
CA PRO A 37 2.82 7.16 4.61
C PRO A 37 3.00 8.30 5.63
N VAL A 38 3.89 9.25 5.35
CA VAL A 38 4.23 10.36 6.23
C VAL A 38 4.00 11.71 5.54
N PRO A 39 3.57 12.74 6.29
CA PRO A 39 3.43 14.09 5.77
C PRO A 39 4.81 14.76 5.69
N ILE A 40 5.53 14.52 4.59
CA ILE A 40 6.77 15.23 4.30
C ILE A 40 6.56 16.17 3.12
N ASP A 41 7.25 17.31 3.16
CA ASP A 41 7.15 18.30 2.09
C ASP A 41 7.54 17.68 0.73
N GLY A 42 6.76 18.01 -0.29
CA GLY A 42 6.86 17.44 -1.62
C GLY A 42 6.63 15.91 -1.71
N ALA A 43 5.96 15.28 -0.74
CA ALA A 43 5.51 13.90 -0.89
C ALA A 43 4.50 13.79 -2.03
N LYS A 44 4.79 12.96 -3.03
CA LYS A 44 3.87 12.72 -4.15
C LYS A 44 2.72 11.82 -3.72
N ARG A 45 1.56 12.05 -4.31
CA ARG A 45 0.30 11.35 -4.09
C ARG A 45 -0.31 11.02 -5.45
N ASN A 46 -1.08 9.95 -5.56
CA ASN A 46 -1.91 9.69 -6.74
C ASN A 46 -3.39 9.91 -6.42
N GLY A 47 -4.29 9.56 -7.34
CA GLY A 47 -5.73 9.61 -7.11
C GLY A 47 -6.37 8.56 -7.98
N ASN A 48 -7.11 7.65 -7.37
CA ASN A 48 -7.71 6.52 -8.05
C ASN A 48 -9.15 6.36 -7.57
N ALA A 49 -10.03 6.02 -8.50
CA ALA A 49 -11.39 5.64 -8.22
C ALA A 49 -11.47 4.12 -8.03
N PHE A 50 -12.14 3.68 -6.98
CA PHE A 50 -12.33 2.27 -6.67
C PHE A 50 -13.80 1.91 -6.48
N TRP A 51 -14.10 0.66 -6.82
CA TRP A 51 -15.42 0.06 -6.67
C TRP A 51 -15.29 -1.34 -6.08
N LEU A 52 -16.42 -1.85 -5.56
CA LEU A 52 -16.55 -3.28 -5.32
C LEU A 52 -16.56 -4.03 -6.65
N ASP A 53 -15.98 -5.24 -6.68
CA ASP A 53 -16.06 -6.08 -7.86
C ASP A 53 -17.53 -6.31 -8.29
N GLY A 54 -17.79 -6.19 -9.59
CA GLY A 54 -19.13 -6.21 -10.17
C GLY A 54 -19.88 -4.87 -10.19
N LYS A 55 -19.42 -3.84 -9.48
CA LYS A 55 -19.86 -2.45 -9.67
C LYS A 55 -19.08 -1.80 -10.83
N ARG A 56 -19.69 -0.82 -11.50
CA ARG A 56 -19.13 -0.18 -12.71
C ARG A 56 -18.91 1.32 -12.49
N GLU A 57 -18.23 1.98 -13.42
CA GLU A 57 -17.93 3.42 -13.37
C GLU A 57 -19.16 4.34 -13.20
N GLN A 58 -20.36 3.84 -13.49
CA GLN A 58 -21.62 4.57 -13.28
C GLN A 58 -22.04 4.61 -11.79
N ASP A 59 -21.47 3.73 -10.96
CA ASP A 59 -21.64 3.73 -9.52
C ASP A 59 -20.71 4.75 -8.87
N LEU A 60 -21.13 5.29 -7.71
CA LEU A 60 -20.30 6.20 -6.92
C LEU A 60 -18.96 5.53 -6.56
N ALA A 61 -17.88 6.12 -7.06
CA ALA A 61 -16.52 5.67 -6.80
C ALA A 61 -16.07 6.06 -5.38
N THR A 62 -15.31 5.19 -4.75
CA THR A 62 -14.51 5.53 -3.56
C THR A 62 -13.16 6.06 -4.03
N GLN A 63 -12.82 7.28 -3.64
CA GLN A 63 -11.55 7.89 -4.02
C GLN A 63 -10.45 7.45 -3.06
N GLY A 64 -9.31 7.01 -3.59
CA GLY A 64 -8.23 6.49 -2.78
C GLY A 64 -6.86 6.60 -3.43
N GLN A 65 -5.84 6.27 -2.65
CA GLN A 65 -4.48 6.11 -3.11
C GLN A 65 -4.22 4.64 -3.49
N PHE A 66 -3.37 4.41 -4.48
CA PHE A 66 -2.91 3.06 -4.85
C PHE A 66 -1.39 3.03 -4.85
N TRP A 67 -0.79 2.30 -3.92
CA TRP A 67 0.67 2.29 -3.73
C TRP A 67 1.19 0.88 -3.90
N ARG A 68 2.20 0.70 -4.75
CA ARG A 68 3.00 -0.52 -4.72
C ARG A 68 4.01 -0.40 -3.59
N ILE A 69 4.04 -1.42 -2.75
CA ILE A 69 4.87 -1.51 -1.56
C ILE A 69 5.46 -2.92 -1.48
N ASP A 70 6.61 -3.04 -0.82
CA ASP A 70 7.16 -4.34 -0.45
C ASP A 70 6.58 -4.86 0.87
N GLU A 71 6.95 -6.10 1.20
CA GLU A 71 6.53 -6.80 2.42
C GLU A 71 7.00 -6.12 3.72
N GLU A 72 8.07 -5.31 3.66
CA GLU A 72 8.66 -4.63 4.83
C GLU A 72 8.00 -3.27 5.13
N TYR A 73 7.13 -2.78 4.23
CA TYR A 73 6.61 -1.42 4.30
C TYR A 73 5.79 -1.15 5.56
N LEU A 74 4.88 -2.06 5.91
CA LEU A 74 4.05 -1.87 7.10
C LEU A 74 4.90 -1.81 8.37
N ASP A 75 5.88 -2.69 8.51
CA ASP A 75 6.76 -2.74 9.69
C ASP A 75 7.67 -1.51 9.75
N THR A 76 8.28 -1.14 8.61
CA THR A 76 9.16 0.03 8.50
C THR A 76 8.50 1.33 8.98
N TYR A 77 7.20 1.48 8.75
CA TYR A 77 6.43 2.67 9.12
C TYR A 77 5.52 2.46 10.34
N GLY A 78 5.57 1.30 10.99
CA GLY A 78 4.72 0.99 12.14
C GLY A 78 3.22 1.01 11.82
N ILE A 79 2.84 0.70 10.58
CA ILE A 79 1.43 0.61 10.17
C ILE A 79 0.86 -0.69 10.71
N LYS A 80 -0.15 -0.57 11.57
CA LYS A 80 -0.73 -1.70 12.27
C LYS A 80 -1.69 -2.48 11.36
N LEU A 81 -1.42 -3.77 11.17
CA LEU A 81 -2.37 -4.71 10.61
C LEU A 81 -3.49 -5.03 11.63
N ILE A 82 -4.73 -4.90 11.19
CA ILE A 82 -5.95 -5.08 12.00
C ILE A 82 -6.59 -6.45 11.71
N GLU A 83 -6.59 -6.86 10.43
CA GLU A 83 -7.18 -8.12 10.00
C GLU A 83 -6.41 -8.70 8.81
N GLY A 84 -6.44 -10.03 8.65
CA GLY A 84 -5.79 -10.71 7.54
C GLY A 84 -4.27 -10.83 7.72
N ARG A 85 -3.52 -10.52 6.68
CA ARG A 85 -2.06 -10.66 6.64
C ARG A 85 -1.38 -9.56 5.81
N ASN A 86 -0.08 -9.41 6.03
CA ASN A 86 0.78 -8.66 5.13
C ASN A 86 1.10 -9.48 3.86
N PHE A 87 1.75 -8.84 2.90
CA PHE A 87 2.30 -9.52 1.73
C PHE A 87 3.38 -10.53 2.12
N ASN A 88 3.40 -11.65 1.42
CA ASN A 88 4.44 -12.67 1.52
C ASN A 88 5.08 -12.87 0.13
N PRO A 89 6.38 -12.58 -0.03
CA PRO A 89 7.05 -12.71 -1.33
C PRO A 89 7.10 -14.15 -1.86
N GLU A 90 6.90 -15.16 -1.00
CA GLU A 90 6.81 -16.57 -1.41
C GLU A 90 5.43 -16.97 -1.95
N MET A 91 4.41 -16.12 -1.78
CA MET A 91 3.04 -16.39 -2.21
C MET A 91 2.75 -15.73 -3.56
N ALA A 92 2.79 -16.50 -4.65
CA ALA A 92 2.51 -16.00 -5.99
C ALA A 92 1.13 -15.31 -6.14
N SER A 93 0.14 -15.72 -5.34
CA SER A 93 -1.19 -15.11 -5.29
C SER A 93 -1.19 -13.63 -4.88
N ASP A 94 -0.14 -13.18 -4.18
CA ASP A 94 -0.05 -11.81 -3.66
C ASP A 94 0.15 -10.78 -4.77
N SER A 95 0.54 -11.22 -5.96
CA SER A 95 0.55 -10.39 -7.17
C SER A 95 -0.82 -9.72 -7.43
N MET A 96 -1.93 -10.38 -7.05
CA MET A 96 -3.30 -9.87 -7.16
C MET A 96 -3.94 -9.60 -5.77
N GLY A 97 -3.12 -9.52 -4.73
CA GLY A 97 -3.54 -9.17 -3.37
C GLY A 97 -3.52 -7.67 -3.14
N ILE A 98 -4.40 -7.17 -2.28
CA ILE A 98 -4.37 -5.77 -1.82
C ILE A 98 -4.55 -5.68 -0.31
N ILE A 99 -3.84 -4.74 0.31
CA ILE A 99 -4.04 -4.33 1.70
C ILE A 99 -4.73 -2.97 1.68
N VAL A 100 -5.80 -2.82 2.46
CA VAL A 100 -6.62 -1.60 2.50
C VAL A 100 -6.70 -1.06 3.92
N ASN A 101 -6.92 0.25 4.08
CA ASN A 101 -7.16 0.81 5.41
C ASN A 101 -8.63 0.69 5.83
N LYS A 102 -8.94 0.99 7.10
CA LYS A 102 -10.31 0.92 7.63
C LYS A 102 -11.25 1.92 6.95
N GLN A 103 -10.76 3.12 6.61
CA GLN A 103 -11.56 4.13 5.93
C GLN A 103 -12.08 3.62 4.58
N MET A 104 -11.23 2.97 3.78
CA MET A 104 -11.61 2.38 2.49
C MET A 104 -12.70 1.30 2.64
N ILE A 105 -12.59 0.45 3.67
CA ILE A 105 -13.61 -0.56 3.99
C ILE A 105 -14.94 0.09 4.33
N ALA A 106 -14.93 1.16 5.12
CA ALA A 106 -16.12 1.90 5.50
C ALA A 106 -16.79 2.58 4.29
N GLU A 107 -16.02 3.24 3.44
CA GLU A 107 -16.53 3.96 2.26
C GLU A 107 -17.08 3.01 1.19
N LEU A 108 -16.45 1.86 0.99
CA LEU A 108 -16.95 0.81 0.09
C LEU A 108 -18.12 0.01 0.69
N GLY A 109 -18.41 0.17 1.99
CA GLY A 109 -19.48 -0.54 2.67
C GLY A 109 -19.22 -2.05 2.83
N ILE A 110 -17.96 -2.45 2.96
CA ILE A 110 -17.56 -3.86 3.07
C ILE A 110 -17.72 -4.33 4.52
N LYS A 111 -18.39 -5.47 4.72
CA LYS A 111 -18.59 -6.07 6.06
C LYS A 111 -17.56 -7.14 6.41
N ASN A 112 -17.20 -7.99 5.44
CA ASN A 112 -16.22 -9.06 5.60
C ASN A 112 -15.07 -8.79 4.62
N PRO A 113 -14.02 -8.07 5.05
CA PRO A 113 -13.04 -7.51 4.13
C PRO A 113 -12.15 -8.58 3.49
N ILE A 114 -11.63 -9.52 4.28
CA ILE A 114 -10.68 -10.51 3.77
C ILE A 114 -11.36 -11.43 2.74
N GLY A 115 -10.74 -11.55 1.56
CA GLY A 115 -11.28 -12.29 0.42
C GLY A 115 -12.28 -11.52 -0.44
N SER A 116 -12.76 -10.36 0.01
CA SER A 116 -13.55 -9.45 -0.84
C SER A 116 -12.69 -8.87 -1.97
N LYS A 117 -13.33 -8.53 -3.08
CA LYS A 117 -12.64 -7.98 -4.25
C LYS A 117 -13.02 -6.53 -4.51
N ILE A 118 -12.02 -5.75 -4.87
CA ILE A 118 -12.19 -4.35 -5.30
C ILE A 118 -11.54 -4.16 -6.67
N THR A 119 -11.97 -3.14 -7.38
CA THR A 119 -11.46 -2.83 -8.71
C THR A 119 -11.32 -1.34 -8.97
N ASN A 120 -10.36 -0.98 -9.82
CA ASN A 120 -10.27 0.34 -10.48
C ASN A 120 -10.12 0.21 -12.01
N GLY A 121 -10.51 -0.94 -12.56
CA GLY A 121 -10.18 -1.41 -13.91
C GLY A 121 -9.41 -2.74 -13.90
N GLU A 122 -8.56 -2.94 -12.89
CA GLU A 122 -7.98 -4.23 -12.53
C GLU A 122 -8.59 -4.71 -11.21
N THR A 123 -8.65 -6.02 -10.96
CA THR A 123 -9.35 -6.58 -9.78
C THR A 123 -8.34 -7.19 -8.82
N TRP A 124 -8.43 -6.77 -7.55
CA TRP A 124 -7.60 -7.30 -6.47
C TRP A 124 -8.44 -7.93 -5.38
N THR A 125 -7.85 -8.94 -4.71
CA THR A 125 -8.43 -9.58 -3.54
C THR A 125 -7.85 -8.95 -2.28
N ILE A 126 -8.71 -8.49 -1.37
CA ILE A 126 -8.27 -7.94 -0.09
C ILE A 126 -7.67 -9.08 0.76
N VAL A 127 -6.39 -8.96 1.08
CA VAL A 127 -5.63 -9.93 1.90
C VAL A 127 -5.33 -9.40 3.30
N GLY A 128 -5.42 -8.09 3.50
CA GLY A 128 -5.17 -7.45 4.80
C GLY A 128 -5.92 -6.14 4.96
N VAL A 129 -6.22 -5.81 6.21
CA VAL A 129 -6.75 -4.51 6.62
C VAL A 129 -5.80 -3.87 7.59
N VAL A 130 -5.41 -2.62 7.35
CA VAL A 130 -4.54 -1.84 8.24
C VAL A 130 -5.30 -0.70 8.91
N ASP A 131 -4.74 -0.18 10.00
CA ASP A 131 -5.22 1.03 10.64
C ASP A 131 -5.09 2.24 9.69
N ASP A 132 -5.89 3.26 9.93
CA ASP A 132 -5.77 4.49 9.16
C ASP A 132 -4.49 5.21 9.60
N PHE A 133 -3.58 5.40 8.67
CA PHE A 133 -2.35 6.16 8.90
C PHE A 133 -2.52 7.58 8.36
N ILE A 134 -1.88 8.55 9.03
CA ILE A 134 -1.97 9.96 8.66
C ILE A 134 -1.15 10.20 7.39
N PHE A 135 -1.83 10.09 6.26
CA PHE A 135 -1.54 10.92 5.10
C PHE A 135 -2.13 12.29 5.42
N GLU A 136 -1.34 13.35 5.36
CA GLU A 136 -1.76 14.72 5.72
C GLU A 136 -3.21 14.98 5.28
N SER A 137 -4.05 15.41 6.24
CA SER A 137 -5.45 15.76 6.00
C SER A 137 -5.57 16.50 4.67
N LEU A 138 -6.50 16.12 3.81
CA LEU A 138 -7.08 17.05 2.85
C LEU A 138 -7.50 18.27 3.67
N LYS A 139 -6.62 19.28 3.74
CA LYS A 139 -6.93 20.55 4.37
C LYS A 139 -8.05 21.13 3.52
N ARG A 140 -9.16 21.40 4.22
CA ARG A 140 -10.38 22.05 3.74
C ARG A 140 -10.10 23.26 2.85
#